data_AF-A0A0J7KCK0-F1
#
_entry.id   AF-A0A0J7KCK0-F1
#
_cell.length_a   1.000
_cell.length_b   1.000
_cell.length_c   1.000
_cell.angle_alpha   90.00
_cell.angle_beta   90.00
_cell.angle_gamma   90.00
#
_symmetry.space_group_name_H-M   'P 1'
#
loop_
_entity.id
_entity.type
_entity.pdbx_description
1 polymer ?
#
loop_
_entity_poly.entity_id
_entity_poly.type
_entity_poly.pdbx_seq_one_letter_code
_entity_poly.pdbx_strand_id
1 'polypeptide(L)'
;MQRGHYSVAVRCGNIQLISCYISPNVPIEEYFEFLNELGDIVQSLNGRRKICGDYNAKSALWGSPNTDRRGALFQEWAAENEFRLANISISEITQLSDLRQATRLVNCKSHLDVSRVSWTSRRL
;
A
#
# COMPACT_ATOMS: atom_id res chain seq x y z
N MET A 1 -9.63 -15.44 -1.28
CA MET A 1 -9.73 -14.06 -0.81
C MET A 1 -9.80 -14.11 0.70
N GLN A 2 -8.97 -13.34 1.38
CA GLN A 2 -8.96 -13.23 2.85
C GLN A 2 -9.32 -11.78 3.20
N ARG A 3 -10.15 -11.57 4.22
CA ARG A 3 -10.61 -10.25 4.65
C ARG A 3 -10.24 -10.08 6.13
N GLY A 4 -9.57 -8.98 6.43
CA GLY A 4 -9.38 -8.47 7.78
C GLY A 4 -10.35 -7.32 8.07
N HIS A 5 -10.23 -6.69 9.23
CA HIS A 5 -11.02 -5.53 9.61
C HIS A 5 -10.67 -4.32 8.72
N TYR A 6 -9.39 -4.13 8.41
CA TYR A 6 -8.88 -2.96 7.69
C TYR A 6 -8.40 -3.27 6.27
N SER A 7 -8.40 -4.56 5.89
CA SER A 7 -7.75 -4.99 4.67
C SER A 7 -8.43 -6.15 3.96
N VAL A 8 -8.14 -6.28 2.67
CA VAL A 8 -8.59 -7.37 1.82
C VAL A 8 -7.40 -7.88 1.03
N ALA A 9 -7.15 -9.19 1.11
CA ALA A 9 -6.11 -9.88 0.36
C ALA A 9 -6.70 -10.76 -0.75
N VAL A 10 -6.20 -10.56 -1.96
CA VAL A 10 -6.59 -11.31 -3.17
C VAL A 10 -5.35 -11.85 -3.86
N ARG A 11 -5.44 -13.11 -4.32
CA ARG A 11 -4.41 -13.72 -5.16
C ARG A 11 -4.66 -13.35 -6.62
N CYS A 12 -3.71 -12.67 -7.24
CA CYS A 12 -3.71 -12.35 -8.67
C CYS A 12 -2.52 -13.06 -9.33
N GLY A 13 -2.77 -14.23 -9.93
CA GLY A 13 -1.71 -15.10 -10.46
C GLY A 13 -0.74 -15.53 -9.35
N ASN A 14 0.53 -15.12 -9.47
CA ASN A 14 1.60 -15.42 -8.51
C ASN A 14 1.93 -14.24 -7.57
N ILE A 15 1.09 -13.19 -7.56
CA ILE A 15 1.21 -12.04 -6.67
C ILE A 15 0.01 -12.03 -5.73
N GLN A 16 0.27 -11.79 -4.46
CA GLN A 16 -0.75 -11.47 -3.46
C GLN A 16 -0.91 -9.96 -3.38
N LEU A 17 -2.10 -9.46 -3.68
CA LEU A 17 -2.46 -8.05 -3.53
C LEU A 17 -3.22 -7.87 -2.23
N ILE A 18 -2.76 -6.98 -1.37
CA ILE A 18 -3.45 -6.60 -0.13
C ILE A 18 -3.86 -5.14 -0.28
N SER A 19 -5.16 -4.85 -0.25
CA SER A 19 -5.68 -3.49 -0.22
C SER A 19 -6.05 -3.12 1.21
N CYS A 20 -5.58 -1.98 1.70
CA CYS A 20 -5.79 -1.50 3.07
C CYS A 20 -6.43 -0.11 3.09
N TYR A 21 -7.25 0.14 4.11
CA TYR A 21 -7.72 1.47 4.44
C TYR A 21 -7.87 1.61 5.95
N ILE A 22 -7.33 2.69 6.50
CA ILE A 22 -7.53 3.09 7.90
C ILE A 22 -7.99 4.53 7.91
N SER A 23 -9.06 4.84 8.65
CA SER A 23 -9.64 6.18 8.67
C SER A 23 -8.66 7.21 9.26
N PRO A 24 -8.63 8.47 8.76
CA PRO A 24 -7.79 9.50 9.36
C PRO A 24 -8.19 9.81 10.81
N ASN A 25 -9.45 9.59 11.17
CA ASN A 25 -10.06 10.04 12.42
C ASN A 25 -9.94 9.04 13.58
N VAL A 26 -9.21 7.94 13.40
CA VAL A 26 -9.00 6.94 14.45
C VAL A 26 -7.96 7.40 15.49
N PRO A 27 -8.03 6.97 16.74
CA PRO A 27 -6.95 7.21 17.69
C PRO A 27 -5.68 6.42 17.30
N ILE A 28 -4.55 6.73 17.92
CA ILE A 28 -3.26 6.10 17.55
C ILE A 28 -3.23 4.62 17.95
N GLU A 29 -3.98 4.23 18.97
CA GLU A 29 -4.15 2.87 19.45
C GLU A 29 -4.79 1.97 18.38
N GLU A 30 -5.86 2.44 17.74
CA GLU A 30 -6.51 1.74 16.63
C GLU A 30 -5.58 1.64 15.41
N TYR A 31 -4.70 2.62 15.22
CA TYR A 31 -3.65 2.55 14.19
C TYR A 31 -2.63 1.42 14.46
N PHE A 32 -2.30 1.17 15.73
CA PHE A 32 -1.45 0.03 16.09
C PHE A 32 -2.15 -1.31 15.83
N GLU A 33 -3.44 -1.41 16.17
CA GLU A 33 -4.25 -2.59 15.84
C GLU A 33 -4.27 -2.86 14.34
N PHE A 34 -4.40 -1.80 13.52
CA PHE A 34 -4.28 -1.88 12.07
C PHE A 34 -2.93 -2.47 11.63
N LEU A 35 -1.81 -1.98 12.16
CA LEU A 35 -0.47 -2.50 11.81
C LEU A 35 -0.28 -3.96 12.25
N ASN A 36 -0.80 -4.33 13.41
CA ASN A 36 -0.75 -5.70 13.91
C ASN A 36 -1.52 -6.66 13.00
N GLU A 37 -2.77 -6.34 12.67
CA GLU A 37 -3.57 -7.14 11.74
C GLU A 37 -2.92 -7.25 10.37
N LEU A 38 -2.36 -6.14 9.86
CA LEU A 38 -1.66 -6.14 8.59
C LEU A 38 -0.43 -7.04 8.63
N GLY A 39 0.31 -7.04 9.74
CA GLY A 39 1.42 -7.95 10.01
C GLY A 39 0.98 -9.41 9.95
N ASP A 40 -0.11 -9.77 10.64
CA ASP A 40 -0.64 -11.14 10.68
C ASP A 40 -1.03 -11.62 9.27
N ILE A 41 -1.72 -10.78 8.49
CA ILE A 41 -2.11 -11.10 7.11
C ILE A 41 -0.87 -11.26 6.22
N VAL A 42 0.13 -10.40 6.39
CA VAL A 42 1.38 -10.51 5.65
C VAL A 42 2.06 -11.83 5.96
N GLN A 43 2.22 -12.17 7.23
CA GLN A 43 2.86 -13.40 7.68
C GLN A 43 2.10 -14.66 7.23
N SER A 44 0.77 -14.60 7.17
CA SER A 44 -0.05 -15.71 6.69
C SER A 44 0.04 -15.95 5.18
N LEU A 45 0.62 -15.02 4.42
CA LEU A 45 0.73 -15.10 2.96
C LEU A 45 2.16 -15.42 2.52
N ASN A 46 2.31 -16.48 1.73
CA ASN A 46 3.58 -16.82 1.10
C ASN A 46 3.72 -16.21 -0.30
N GLY A 47 4.97 -15.99 -0.71
CA GLY A 47 5.33 -15.54 -2.07
C GLY A 47 5.39 -14.02 -2.23
N ARG A 48 5.26 -13.56 -3.48
CA ARG A 48 5.36 -12.12 -3.81
C ARG A 48 4.12 -11.39 -3.34
N ARG A 49 4.31 -10.37 -2.51
CA ARG A 49 3.23 -9.57 -1.92
C ARG A 49 3.37 -8.10 -2.34
N LYS A 50 2.25 -7.49 -2.72
CA LYS A 50 2.12 -6.04 -2.87
C LYS A 50 0.99 -5.57 -1.98
N ILE A 51 1.26 -4.53 -1.21
CA ILE A 51 0.27 -3.92 -0.32
C ILE A 51 -0.01 -2.53 -0.87
N CYS A 52 -1.26 -2.22 -1.10
CA CYS A 52 -1.73 -0.92 -1.55
C CYS A 52 -2.80 -0.39 -0.62
N GLY A 53 -2.97 0.92 -0.58
CA GLY A 53 -4.00 1.50 0.26
C GLY A 53 -3.79 2.97 0.58
N ASP A 54 -4.73 3.49 1.37
CA ASP A 54 -4.59 4.75 2.06
C ASP A 54 -4.37 4.50 3.55
N TYR A 55 -3.13 4.74 3.99
CA TYR A 55 -2.69 4.52 5.36
C TYR A 55 -2.94 5.74 6.25
N ASN A 56 -3.50 6.84 5.73
CA ASN A 56 -3.73 8.09 6.45
C ASN A 56 -2.57 8.50 7.38
N ALA A 57 -1.37 8.47 6.80
CA ALA A 57 -0.09 8.73 7.44
C ALA A 57 0.80 9.62 6.55
N LYS A 58 1.54 10.54 7.14
CA LYS A 58 2.46 11.44 6.43
C LYS A 58 3.90 10.99 6.65
N SER A 59 4.67 10.86 5.58
CA SER A 59 6.12 10.64 5.64
C SER A 59 6.82 11.32 4.50
N ALA A 60 8.01 11.86 4.80
CA ALA A 60 8.96 12.30 3.79
C ALA A 60 9.34 11.18 2.80
N LEU A 61 9.36 9.90 3.24
CA LEU A 61 9.71 8.77 2.36
C LEU A 61 8.73 8.56 1.20
N TRP A 62 7.48 9.02 1.35
CA TRP A 62 6.49 9.03 0.28
C TRP A 62 6.06 10.46 -0.11
N GLY A 63 6.94 11.44 0.09
CA GLY A 63 6.80 12.79 -0.47
C GLY A 63 5.88 13.74 0.32
N SER A 64 5.53 13.44 1.57
CA SER A 64 4.89 14.45 2.43
C SER A 64 5.92 15.46 2.93
N PRO A 65 5.55 16.74 3.17
CA PRO A 65 6.48 17.75 3.69
C PRO A 65 7.04 17.42 5.08
N ASN A 66 6.32 16.61 5.85
CA ASN A 66 6.72 16.15 7.18
C ASN A 66 6.36 14.68 7.39
N THR A 67 7.03 14.07 8.37
CA THR A 67 6.68 12.75 8.89
C THR A 67 5.88 12.92 10.17
N ASP A 68 4.65 12.40 10.21
CA ASP A 68 3.84 12.37 11.42
C ASP A 68 4.04 11.06 12.20
N ARG A 69 3.44 10.96 13.39
CA ARG A 69 3.59 9.79 14.28
C ARG A 69 3.18 8.49 13.58
N ARG A 70 2.09 8.51 12.81
CA ARG A 70 1.62 7.33 12.05
C ARG A 70 2.60 6.96 10.94
N GLY A 71 3.14 7.95 10.24
CA GLY A 71 4.13 7.74 9.20
C GLY A 71 5.42 7.16 9.74
N ALA A 72 5.86 7.56 10.94
CA ALA A 72 7.01 6.93 11.60
C ALA A 72 6.73 5.46 11.93
N LEU A 73 5.60 5.17 12.58
CA LEU A 73 5.21 3.79 12.92
C LEU A 73 5.09 2.89 11.68
N PHE A 74 4.49 3.39 10.61
CA PHE A 74 4.35 2.63 9.37
C PHE A 74 5.70 2.38 8.70
N GLN A 75 6.66 3.31 8.81
CA GLN A 75 8.02 3.09 8.30
C GLN A 75 8.76 2.01 9.09
N GLU A 76 8.67 2.04 10.41
CA GLU A 76 9.25 1.02 11.29
C GLU A 76 8.65 -0.35 10.97
N TRP A 77 7.33 -0.46 10.93
CA TRP A 77 6.63 -1.69 10.55
C TRP A 77 7.05 -2.21 9.17
N ALA A 78 7.18 -1.31 8.18
CA ALA A 78 7.61 -1.67 6.84
C ALA A 78 9.06 -2.20 6.82
N ALA A 79 9.95 -1.58 7.60
CA ALA A 79 11.34 -2.01 7.71
C ALA A 79 11.45 -3.38 8.39
N GLU A 80 10.72 -3.61 9.48
CA GLU A 80 10.66 -4.89 10.21
C GLU A 80 10.18 -6.04 9.34
N ASN A 81 9.27 -5.76 8.40
CA ASN A 81 8.69 -6.77 7.51
C ASN A 81 9.34 -6.80 6.11
N GLU A 82 10.53 -6.18 5.96
CA GLU A 82 11.34 -6.12 4.73
C GLU A 82 10.58 -5.58 3.50
N PHE A 83 9.61 -4.69 3.71
CA PHE A 83 8.89 -4.05 2.62
C PHE A 83 9.66 -2.84 2.09
N ARG A 84 9.66 -2.71 0.76
CA ARG A 84 10.09 -1.46 0.11
C ARG A 84 8.90 -0.54 -0.06
N LEU A 85 9.01 0.66 0.51
CA LEU A 85 8.03 1.72 0.33
C LEU A 85 8.18 2.35 -1.06
N ALA A 86 7.06 2.50 -1.76
CA ALA A 86 6.96 3.19 -3.03
C ALA A 86 5.70 4.05 -3.05
N ASN A 87 5.83 5.32 -3.39
CA ASN A 87 4.68 6.15 -3.73
C ASN A 87 4.53 6.12 -5.25
N ILE A 88 3.49 5.47 -5.74
CA ILE A 88 3.30 5.30 -7.18
C ILE A 88 1.85 5.61 -7.52
N SER A 89 1.67 6.26 -8.66
CA SER A 89 0.33 6.54 -9.16
C SER A 89 -0.32 5.24 -9.64
N ILE A 90 -1.65 5.16 -9.57
CA ILE A 90 -2.38 3.93 -9.91
C ILE A 90 -2.10 3.47 -11.36
N SER A 91 -1.77 4.41 -12.25
CA SER A 91 -1.36 4.18 -13.64
C SER A 91 -0.04 3.42 -13.80
N GLU A 92 0.85 3.46 -12.80
CA GLU A 92 2.19 2.87 -12.86
C GLU A 92 2.24 1.46 -12.26
N ILE A 93 1.19 1.03 -11.54
CA ILE A 93 1.14 -0.27 -10.85
C ILE A 93 1.32 -1.44 -11.82
N THR A 94 0.78 -1.33 -13.04
CA THR A 94 0.86 -2.34 -14.09
C THR A 94 2.28 -2.49 -14.65
N GLN A 95 3.08 -1.42 -14.69
CA GLN A 95 4.45 -1.47 -15.22
C GLN A 95 5.46 -2.08 -14.22
N LEU A 96 5.09 -2.15 -12.94
CA LEU A 96 5.95 -2.70 -11.88
C LEU A 96 5.79 -4.21 -11.69
N SER A 97 5.13 -4.91 -12.61
CA SER A 97 5.16 -6.38 -12.68
C SER A 97 6.54 -6.91 -13.10
N ASP A 98 7.35 -6.08 -13.77
CA ASP A 98 8.65 -6.47 -14.34
C ASP A 98 9.83 -6.42 -13.35
N LEU A 99 9.62 -5.85 -12.15
CA LEU A 99 10.65 -5.80 -11.12
C LEU A 99 10.66 -7.10 -10.33
N ARG A 100 11.49 -8.02 -10.82
CA ARG A 100 11.76 -9.35 -10.27
C ARG A 100 12.00 -9.26 -8.75
N GLN A 101 11.19 -10.01 -8.00
CA GLN A 101 11.34 -10.33 -6.56
C GLN A 101 10.99 -9.27 -5.49
N ALA A 102 10.57 -8.05 -5.83
CA ALA A 102 10.35 -7.03 -4.79
C ALA A 102 8.97 -7.14 -4.10
N THR A 103 8.96 -7.44 -2.80
CA THR A 103 7.84 -7.14 -1.88
C THR A 103 7.74 -5.61 -1.74
N ARG A 104 6.61 -5.01 -2.16
CA ARG A 104 6.44 -3.55 -2.23
C ARG A 104 5.18 -3.06 -1.56
N LEU A 105 5.32 -2.04 -0.72
CA LEU A 105 4.24 -1.19 -0.22
C LEU A 105 4.03 -0.04 -1.18
N VAL A 106 2.79 0.15 -1.59
CA VAL A 106 2.35 1.18 -2.51
C VAL A 106 1.40 2.08 -1.75
N ASN A 107 1.76 3.34 -1.56
CA ASN A 107 0.79 4.33 -1.10
C ASN A 107 0.00 4.79 -2.34
N CYS A 108 -1.31 4.50 -2.38
CA CYS A 108 -2.21 5.06 -3.38
C CYS A 108 -2.94 6.22 -2.72
N LYS A 109 -2.30 7.39 -2.61
CA LYS A 109 -3.05 8.61 -2.32
C LYS A 109 -3.87 8.96 -3.57
N SER A 110 -5.10 8.47 -3.65
CA SER A 110 -6.06 9.00 -4.62
C SER A 110 -6.63 10.30 -4.09
N HIS A 111 -6.03 11.43 -4.46
CA HIS A 111 -6.84 12.59 -4.78
C HIS A 111 -6.85 12.71 -6.30
N LEU A 112 -7.81 12.05 -6.94
CA LEU A 112 -8.14 12.24 -8.35
C LEU A 112 -9.63 11.95 -8.54
N ASP A 113 -10.38 13.03 -8.36
CA ASP A 113 -11.42 13.53 -9.25
C ASP A 113 -11.93 12.55 -10.32
N VAL A 114 -13.23 12.24 -10.23
CA VAL A 114 -14.01 11.67 -11.32
C VAL A 114 -14.24 12.77 -12.36
N SER A 115 -13.23 13.08 -13.17
CA SER A 115 -13.45 13.82 -14.42
C SER A 115 -12.30 13.69 -15.42
N ARG A 116 -12.59 13.00 -16.55
CA ARG A 116 -11.85 13.01 -17.84
C ARG A 116 -10.37 12.59 -17.75
N VAL A 117 -9.87 11.69 -18.59
CA VAL A 117 -9.54 11.97 -19.99
C VAL A 117 -9.34 10.62 -20.69
N SER A 118 -10.14 10.37 -21.71
CA SER A 118 -9.84 9.47 -22.83
C SER A 118 -8.55 9.90 -23.53
N TRP A 119 -7.66 9.00 -23.96
CA TRP A 119 -7.08 9.04 -25.31
C TRP A 119 -6.28 7.77 -25.63
N THR A 120 -6.40 7.43 -26.92
CA THR A 120 -5.95 6.26 -27.66
C THR A 120 -4.54 6.40 -28.26
N SER A 121 -3.97 5.24 -28.61
CA SER A 121 -3.15 4.95 -29.81
C SER A 121 -1.60 4.93 -29.73
N ARG A 122 -1.09 3.68 -29.86
CA ARG A 122 -0.04 3.11 -30.75
C ARG A 122 1.28 3.83 -31.04
N ARG A 123 2.33 3.00 -30.90
CA ARG A 123 3.53 2.74 -31.75
C ARG A 123 4.32 3.93 -32.30
N LEU A 124 5.63 3.88 -32.01
CA LEU A 124 6.62 3.69 -33.06
C LEU A 124 7.28 2.32 -32.86
#